data_AF-A0A2W5NAG6-F1
#
_entry.id   AF-A0A2W5NAG6-F1
#
_cell.length_a   1.000
_cell.length_b   1.000
_cell.length_c   1.000
_cell.angle_alpha   90.00
_cell.angle_beta   90.00
_cell.angle_gamma   90.00
#
_symmetry.space_group_name_H-M   'P 1'
#
loop_
_entity.id
_entity.type
_entity.pdbx_description
1 polymer ?
#
loop_
_entity_poly.entity_id
_entity_poly.type
_entity_poly.pdbx_seq_one_letter_code
_entity_poly.pdbx_strand_id
1 'polypeptide(L)'
;MVPRLLLAAALVASASAAGANTKYDWDALGAEFCRLSLAGDLTGMADLLTPSLLERIKAASSNPELPSPRVLFQSYVNEVPVCEAHTRNAAIVAITRSMPGGAAPAWTEYVEVVPLADGTTRIDNVLFATRRSDTLRARLDAWANGN
;
A
#
# COMPACT_ATOMS: atom_id res chain seq x y z
N MET A 1 37.13 -26.01 -57.44
CA MET A 1 36.20 -25.07 -58.10
C MET A 1 35.33 -24.44 -57.02
N VAL A 2 35.35 -23.11 -56.98
CA VAL A 2 34.65 -22.16 -56.09
C VAL A 2 33.21 -21.98 -56.63
N PRO A 3 32.22 -21.38 -55.92
CA PRO A 3 31.58 -21.69 -54.64
C PRO A 3 30.03 -21.78 -54.81
N ARG A 4 29.26 -21.96 -53.73
CA ARG A 4 27.95 -21.28 -53.61
C ARG A 4 27.54 -21.12 -52.15
N LEU A 5 27.59 -19.86 -51.70
CA LEU A 5 26.90 -19.34 -50.53
C LEU A 5 25.42 -19.74 -50.58
N LEU A 6 24.83 -19.97 -49.41
CA LEU A 6 23.58 -19.31 -49.01
C LEU A 6 23.49 -19.33 -47.48
N LEU A 7 23.78 -18.16 -46.92
CA LEU A 7 23.49 -17.74 -45.55
C LEU A 7 21.96 -17.80 -45.38
N ALA A 8 21.44 -18.71 -44.56
CA ALA A 8 20.07 -18.61 -44.07
C ALA A 8 20.11 -17.94 -42.69
N ALA A 9 19.86 -16.64 -42.68
CA ALA A 9 19.65 -15.86 -41.48
C ALA A 9 18.40 -16.39 -40.76
N ALA A 10 18.59 -17.10 -39.64
CA ALA A 10 17.50 -17.42 -38.73
C ALA A 10 17.06 -16.11 -38.06
N LEU A 11 15.88 -15.64 -38.46
CA LEU A 11 15.17 -14.52 -37.86
C LEU A 11 15.08 -14.69 -36.35
N VAL A 12 15.59 -13.70 -35.63
CA VAL A 12 15.39 -13.51 -34.20
C VAL A 12 13.89 -13.27 -33.97
N ALA A 13 13.16 -14.34 -33.68
CA ALA A 13 11.82 -14.26 -33.12
C ALA A 13 11.94 -14.33 -31.60
N SER A 14 12.22 -13.19 -30.97
CA SER A 14 12.11 -13.07 -29.52
C SER A 14 11.18 -11.90 -29.22
N ALA A 15 9.91 -12.28 -29.11
CA ALA A 15 8.81 -11.58 -28.46
C ALA A 15 8.97 -10.06 -28.37
N SER A 16 8.26 -9.35 -29.25
CA SER A 16 7.72 -8.05 -28.85
C SER A 16 7.07 -8.25 -27.48
N ALA A 17 7.68 -7.67 -26.44
CA ALA A 17 6.99 -7.41 -25.19
C ALA A 17 5.82 -6.52 -25.58
N ALA A 18 4.69 -7.17 -25.90
CA ALA A 18 3.41 -6.51 -25.92
C ALA A 18 3.32 -5.88 -24.54
N GLY A 19 3.44 -4.55 -24.49
CA GLY A 19 3.09 -3.77 -23.33
C GLY A 19 1.62 -4.04 -23.08
N ALA A 20 1.35 -5.11 -22.34
CA ALA A 20 0.05 -5.35 -21.77
C ALA A 20 -0.20 -4.09 -20.93
N ASN A 21 -1.29 -3.40 -21.22
CA ASN A 21 -1.91 -2.51 -20.26
C ASN A 21 -2.38 -3.39 -19.09
N THR A 22 -1.45 -3.90 -18.29
CA THR A 22 -1.75 -4.68 -17.09
C THR A 22 -2.44 -3.71 -16.16
N LYS A 23 -3.77 -3.80 -16.09
CA LYS A 23 -4.54 -3.09 -15.10
C LYS A 23 -4.07 -3.61 -13.75
N TYR A 24 -3.31 -2.79 -13.03
CA TYR A 24 -2.90 -3.10 -11.66
C TYR A 24 -4.16 -3.38 -10.83
N ASP A 25 -4.14 -4.45 -10.06
CA ASP A 25 -5.22 -4.85 -9.16
C ASP A 25 -4.63 -5.16 -7.79
N TRP A 26 -4.88 -4.24 -6.87
CA TRP A 26 -4.48 -4.27 -5.48
C TRP A 26 -5.71 -4.35 -4.56
N ASP A 27 -6.90 -4.69 -5.08
CA ASP A 27 -8.13 -4.69 -4.29
C ASP A 27 -8.06 -5.73 -3.17
N ALA A 28 -7.46 -6.90 -3.44
CA ALA A 28 -7.22 -7.92 -2.42
C ALA A 28 -6.25 -7.46 -1.32
N LEU A 29 -5.16 -6.76 -1.69
CA LEU A 29 -4.21 -6.17 -0.75
C LEU A 29 -4.91 -5.15 0.15
N GLY A 30 -5.69 -4.25 -0.47
CA GLY A 30 -6.45 -3.24 0.24
C GLY A 30 -7.56 -3.82 1.13
N ALA A 31 -8.26 -4.86 0.69
CA ALA A 31 -9.28 -5.54 1.46
C ALA A 31 -8.69 -6.21 2.72
N GLU A 32 -7.53 -6.85 2.59
CA GLU A 32 -6.84 -7.46 3.73
C GLU A 32 -6.31 -6.39 4.70
N PHE A 33 -5.75 -5.29 4.18
CA PHE A 33 -5.40 -4.13 4.97
C PHE A 33 -6.61 -3.58 5.74
N CYS A 34 -7.76 -3.46 5.09
CA CYS A 34 -9.00 -3.04 5.72
C CYS A 34 -9.41 -3.98 6.86
N ARG A 35 -9.45 -5.29 6.61
CA ARG A 35 -9.80 -6.31 7.61
C ARG A 35 -8.90 -6.21 8.84
N LEU A 36 -7.59 -6.17 8.65
CA LEU A 36 -6.62 -6.11 9.75
C LEU A 36 -6.67 -4.77 10.48
N SER A 37 -6.86 -3.66 9.76
CA SER A 37 -6.92 -2.33 10.38
C SER A 37 -8.16 -2.15 11.25
N LEU A 38 -9.31 -2.66 10.81
CA LEU A 38 -10.54 -2.65 11.62
C LEU A 38 -10.41 -3.54 12.86
N ALA A 39 -9.70 -4.67 12.74
CA ALA A 39 -9.42 -5.55 13.88
C ALA A 39 -8.42 -4.92 14.87
N GLY A 40 -7.57 -3.99 14.42
CA GLY A 40 -6.42 -3.48 15.17
C GLY A 40 -5.28 -4.50 15.24
N ASP A 41 -5.18 -5.41 14.28
CA ASP A 41 -4.21 -6.52 14.28
C ASP A 41 -2.90 -6.12 13.57
N LEU A 42 -2.01 -5.46 14.32
CA LEU A 42 -0.69 -5.06 13.80
C LEU A 42 0.24 -6.25 13.53
N THR A 43 0.05 -7.37 14.25
CA THR A 43 0.85 -8.57 14.02
C THR A 43 0.50 -9.20 12.68
N GLY A 44 -0.80 -9.35 12.39
CA GLY A 44 -1.27 -9.81 11.08
C GLY A 44 -0.92 -8.87 9.92
N MET A 45 -0.73 -7.58 10.19
CA MET A 45 -0.28 -6.63 9.17
C MET A 45 1.18 -6.78 8.75
N ALA A 46 2.03 -7.45 9.54
CA ALA A 46 3.48 -7.44 9.32
C ALA A 46 3.89 -7.85 7.89
N ASP A 47 3.15 -8.80 7.28
CA ASP A 47 3.44 -9.27 5.92
C ASP A 47 2.90 -8.33 4.82
N LEU A 48 1.91 -7.48 5.14
CA LEU A 48 1.39 -6.48 4.21
C LEU A 48 2.26 -5.23 4.12
N LEU A 49 3.01 -4.91 5.18
CA LEU A 49 3.78 -3.68 5.28
C LEU A 49 5.21 -3.89 4.76
N THR A 50 5.84 -2.82 4.26
CA THR A 50 7.28 -2.86 4.03
C THR A 50 8.01 -3.03 5.36
N PRO A 51 9.18 -3.71 5.37
CA PRO A 51 10.00 -3.80 6.58
C PRO A 51 10.32 -2.43 7.18
N SER A 52 10.55 -1.43 6.32
CA SER A 52 10.87 -0.07 6.75
C SER A 52 9.71 0.65 7.45
N LEU A 53 8.46 0.40 7.05
CA LEU A 53 7.28 0.94 7.72
C LEU A 53 7.04 0.21 9.06
N LEU A 54 7.22 -1.11 9.07
CA LEU A 54 7.07 -1.92 10.29
C LEU A 54 8.05 -1.48 11.39
N GLU A 55 9.32 -1.23 11.05
CA GLU A 55 10.30 -0.72 12.01
C GLU A 55 9.92 0.65 12.58
N ARG A 56 9.30 1.53 11.78
CA ARG A 56 8.80 2.83 12.27
C ARG A 56 7.63 2.68 13.24
N ILE A 57 6.71 1.75 12.97
CA ILE A 57 5.62 1.41 13.89
C ILE A 57 6.19 0.90 15.22
N LYS A 58 7.18 -0.01 15.16
CA LYS A 58 7.86 -0.51 16.37
C LYS A 58 8.54 0.61 17.15
N ALA A 59 9.27 1.51 16.49
CA ALA A 59 9.92 2.64 17.14
C ALA A 59 8.91 3.55 17.87
N ALA A 60 7.78 3.84 17.23
CA ALA A 60 6.72 4.66 17.82
C ALA A 60 5.93 3.95 18.94
N SER A 61 5.94 2.61 19.00
CA SER A 61 5.11 1.82 19.94
C SER A 61 5.38 2.05 21.42
N SER A 62 6.53 2.64 21.75
CA SER A 62 6.88 3.02 23.13
C SER A 62 6.22 4.32 23.60
N ASN A 63 5.66 5.12 22.67
CA ASN A 63 5.00 6.37 23.00
C ASN A 63 3.57 6.09 23.53
N PRO A 64 3.23 6.52 24.77
CA PRO A 64 1.90 6.30 25.34
C PRO A 64 0.78 7.09 24.64
N GLU A 65 1.12 8.11 23.85
CA GLU A 65 0.18 8.90 23.05
C GLU A 65 -0.07 8.33 21.65
N LEU A 66 0.59 7.21 21.31
CA LEU A 66 0.34 6.53 20.04
C LEU A 66 -1.15 6.14 19.95
N PRO A 67 -1.86 6.47 18.87
CA PRO A 67 -3.25 6.09 18.72
C PRO A 67 -3.44 4.58 18.76
N SER A 68 -4.64 4.15 19.17
CA SER A 68 -5.05 2.74 19.08
C SER A 68 -4.75 2.18 17.68
N PRO A 69 -4.28 0.92 17.57
CA PRO A 69 -4.06 0.26 16.28
C PRO A 69 -5.24 0.36 15.31
N ARG A 70 -6.47 0.42 15.84
CA ARG A 70 -7.69 0.55 15.04
C ARG A 70 -7.79 1.85 14.27
N VAL A 71 -7.19 2.93 14.79
CA VAL A 71 -7.24 4.28 14.21
C VAL A 71 -5.87 4.79 13.77
N LEU A 72 -4.79 4.03 13.99
CA LEU A 72 -3.42 4.40 13.62
C LEU A 72 -3.29 4.78 12.13
N PHE A 73 -4.03 4.07 11.26
CA PHE A 73 -4.03 4.27 9.82
C PHE A 73 -5.16 5.19 9.34
N GLN A 74 -5.69 6.04 10.23
CA GLN A 74 -6.82 6.93 9.93
C GLN A 74 -6.44 8.41 10.16
N SER A 75 -7.00 9.28 9.33
CA SER A 75 -6.89 10.74 9.43
C SER A 75 -7.43 11.23 10.75
N TYR A 76 -8.54 10.64 11.19
CA TYR A 76 -9.29 10.99 12.38
C TYR A 76 -9.32 9.82 13.36
N VAL A 77 -9.45 10.14 14.65
CA VAL A 77 -9.49 9.16 15.75
C VAL A 77 -10.88 8.53 15.95
N ASN A 78 -11.86 8.91 15.13
CA ASN A 78 -13.19 8.31 15.15
C ASN A 78 -13.10 6.89 14.58
N GLU A 79 -13.40 5.89 15.40
CA GLU A 79 -13.57 4.53 14.89
C GLU A 79 -14.82 4.46 14.00
N VAL A 80 -14.65 3.99 12.77
CA VAL A 80 -15.74 3.71 11.84
C VAL A 80 -15.69 2.25 11.40
N PRO A 81 -16.85 1.58 11.28
CA PRO A 81 -16.89 0.13 11.07
C PRO A 81 -16.68 -0.29 9.62
N VAL A 82 -16.81 0.63 8.65
CA VAL A 82 -16.63 0.34 7.24
C VAL A 82 -15.22 0.74 6.80
N CYS A 83 -14.57 -0.16 6.07
CA CYS A 83 -13.34 0.07 5.35
C CYS A 83 -13.45 -0.61 3.99
N GLU A 84 -13.46 0.17 2.92
CA GLU A 84 -13.57 -0.32 1.55
C GLU A 84 -12.32 0.09 0.77
N ALA A 85 -11.77 -0.86 0.01
CA ALA A 85 -10.56 -0.66 -0.77
C ALA A 85 -10.85 -0.63 -2.26
N HIS A 86 -10.20 0.28 -2.97
CA HIS A 86 -10.26 0.34 -4.42
C HIS A 86 -8.93 0.78 -5.03
N THR A 87 -8.40 -0.01 -5.96
CA THR A 87 -7.18 0.28 -6.68
C THR A 87 -7.34 1.54 -7.53
N ARG A 88 -6.50 2.54 -7.29
CA ARG A 88 -6.50 3.78 -8.07
C ARG A 88 -5.52 3.71 -9.23
N ASN A 89 -4.32 3.22 -8.96
CA ASN A 89 -3.25 3.09 -9.96
C ASN A 89 -2.18 2.10 -9.47
N ALA A 90 -1.07 2.03 -10.19
CA ALA A 90 0.05 1.12 -9.92
C ALA A 90 0.62 1.20 -8.50
N ALA A 91 0.53 2.35 -7.84
CA ALA A 91 1.16 2.61 -6.56
C ALA A 91 0.17 3.02 -5.45
N ILE A 92 -1.13 3.10 -5.75
CA ILE A 92 -2.12 3.67 -4.82
C ILE A 92 -3.38 2.82 -4.76
N VAL A 93 -3.77 2.51 -3.51
CA VAL A 93 -5.09 1.99 -3.15
C VAL A 93 -5.83 3.08 -2.38
N ALA A 94 -7.03 3.44 -2.83
CA ALA A 94 -7.92 4.29 -2.05
C ALA A 94 -8.64 3.46 -0.98
N ILE A 95 -8.63 3.95 0.26
CA ILE A 95 -9.29 3.31 1.40
C ILE A 95 -10.38 4.25 1.90
N THR A 96 -11.64 3.91 1.65
CA THR A 96 -12.79 4.67 2.14
C THR A 96 -13.20 4.16 3.51
N ARG A 97 -13.27 5.08 4.48
CA ARG A 97 -13.67 4.87 5.87
C ARG A 97 -15.02 5.54 6.08
N SER A 98 -16.02 4.84 6.63
CA SER A 98 -17.35 5.42 6.84
C SER A 98 -18.23 4.68 7.86
N MET A 99 -19.34 5.31 8.25
CA MET A 99 -20.46 4.59 8.86
C MET A 99 -21.20 3.75 7.80
N PRO A 100 -21.99 2.73 8.22
CA PRO A 100 -22.70 1.86 7.28
C PRO A 100 -23.52 2.65 6.24
N GLY A 101 -23.46 2.21 4.98
CA GLY A 101 -24.10 2.90 3.86
C GLY A 101 -23.37 4.17 3.39
N GLY A 102 -22.10 4.37 3.78
CA GLY A 102 -21.31 5.55 3.40
C GLY A 102 -21.65 6.80 4.20
N ALA A 103 -22.35 6.67 5.33
CA ALA A 103 -22.77 7.79 6.15
C ALA A 103 -21.58 8.45 6.87
N ALA A 104 -21.74 9.73 7.21
CA ALA A 104 -20.75 10.47 7.97
C ALA A 104 -20.61 9.95 9.42
N PRO A 105 -19.42 10.01 10.03
CA PRO A 105 -18.19 10.58 9.45
C PRO A 105 -17.59 9.64 8.38
N ALA A 106 -17.16 10.23 7.26
CA ALA A 106 -16.65 9.49 6.11
C ALA A 106 -15.48 10.24 5.45
N TRP A 107 -14.44 9.50 5.06
CA TRP A 107 -13.25 10.06 4.40
C TRP A 107 -12.53 8.98 3.58
N THR A 108 -11.51 9.38 2.83
CA THR A 108 -10.72 8.46 2.02
C THR A 108 -9.23 8.71 2.24
N GLU A 109 -8.52 7.66 2.65
CA GLU A 109 -7.07 7.62 2.72
C GLU A 109 -6.49 7.02 1.45
N TYR A 110 -5.20 7.24 1.22
CA TYR A 110 -4.48 6.59 0.14
C TYR A 110 -3.34 5.77 0.71
N VAL A 111 -3.35 4.48 0.42
CA VAL A 111 -2.28 3.55 0.77
C VAL A 111 -1.29 3.50 -0.37
N GLU A 112 -0.03 3.82 -0.07
CA GLU A 112 1.08 3.70 -1.01
C GLU A 112 1.60 2.28 -1.04
N VAL A 113 1.74 1.77 -2.26
CA VAL A 113 2.13 0.40 -2.55
C VAL A 113 3.39 0.42 -3.39
N VAL A 114 4.41 -0.33 -2.97
CA VAL A 114 5.72 -0.36 -3.62
C VAL A 114 6.16 -1.79 -3.92
N PRO A 115 6.83 -2.03 -5.06
CA PRO A 115 7.51 -3.29 -5.30
C PRO A 115 8.77 -3.40 -4.43
N LEU A 116 9.08 -4.61 -3.98
CA LEU A 116 10.30 -4.95 -3.25
C LEU A 116 11.24 -5.79 -4.12
N ALA A 117 12.51 -5.87 -3.70
CA ALA A 117 13.55 -6.62 -4.43
C ALA A 117 13.28 -8.14 -4.48
N ASP A 118 12.46 -8.66 -3.56
CA ASP A 118 12.02 -10.06 -3.52
C ASP A 118 10.87 -10.35 -4.52
N GLY A 119 10.45 -9.36 -5.30
CA GLY A 119 9.35 -9.46 -6.26
C GLY A 119 7.96 -9.31 -5.63
N THR A 120 7.87 -9.13 -4.31
CA THR A 120 6.59 -8.85 -3.64
C THR A 120 6.22 -7.37 -3.76
N THR A 121 4.97 -7.06 -3.44
CA THR A 121 4.45 -5.69 -3.43
C THR A 121 3.80 -5.45 -2.08
N ARG A 122 4.18 -4.37 -1.40
CA ARG A 122 3.81 -4.11 0.00
C ARG A 122 3.43 -2.65 0.22
N ILE A 123 2.71 -2.43 1.31
CA ILE A 123 2.27 -1.11 1.77
C ILE A 123 3.43 -0.39 2.43
N ASP A 124 3.79 0.77 1.91
CA ASP A 124 4.94 1.55 2.39
C ASP A 124 4.54 2.79 3.19
N ASN A 125 3.31 3.28 2.98
CA ASN A 125 2.82 4.49 3.64
C ASN A 125 1.29 4.61 3.55
N VAL A 126 0.75 5.56 4.31
CA VAL A 126 -0.62 6.04 4.17
C VAL A 126 -0.58 7.57 4.07
N LEU A 127 -1.21 8.13 3.04
CA LEU A 127 -1.47 9.56 2.90
C LEU A 127 -2.85 9.86 3.48
N PHE A 128 -2.88 10.78 4.43
CA PHE A 128 -4.09 11.14 5.13
C PHE A 128 -4.91 12.19 4.36
N ALA A 129 -6.23 12.12 4.48
CA ALA A 129 -7.22 12.99 3.83
C ALA A 129 -7.09 14.49 4.17
N THR A 130 -6.31 14.84 5.21
CA THR A 130 -6.21 16.20 5.76
C THR A 130 -5.31 17.12 4.92
N ARG A 131 -4.09 16.70 4.57
CA ARG A 131 -3.07 17.48 3.84
C ARG A 131 -2.11 16.54 3.13
N ARG A 132 -1.55 16.97 1.99
CA ARG A 132 -0.58 16.17 1.21
C ARG A 132 0.67 15.72 1.98
N SER A 133 1.11 16.48 2.97
CA SER A 133 2.28 16.16 3.79
C SER A 133 1.94 15.31 5.02
N ASP A 134 0.66 15.11 5.32
CA ASP A 134 0.22 14.32 6.47
C ASP A 134 0.24 12.84 6.07
N THR A 135 1.27 12.13 6.55
CA THR A 135 1.50 10.73 6.20
C THR A 135 1.75 9.90 7.44
N LEU A 136 1.45 8.61 7.39
CA LEU A 136 1.70 7.70 8.50
C LEU A 136 3.17 7.72 8.89
N ARG A 137 4.10 7.67 7.93
CA ARG A 137 5.53 7.71 8.22
C ARG A 137 5.93 8.98 8.99
N ALA A 138 5.41 10.15 8.59
CA ALA A 138 5.69 11.40 9.28
C ALA A 138 5.12 11.43 10.70
N ARG A 139 3.90 10.93 10.90
CA ARG A 139 3.30 10.83 12.24
C ARG A 139 4.06 9.85 13.13
N LEU A 140 4.44 8.67 12.61
CA LEU A 140 5.25 7.69 13.33
C LEU A 140 6.60 8.26 13.76
N ASP A 141 7.25 9.05 12.90
CA ASP A 141 8.50 9.73 13.27
C ASP A 141 8.27 10.77 14.38
N ALA A 142 7.16 11.51 14.35
CA ALA A 142 6.81 12.43 15.43
C ALA A 142 6.62 11.70 16.76
N TRP A 143 5.83 10.62 16.77
CA TRP A 143 5.58 9.82 17.98
C TRP A 143 6.84 9.12 18.49
N ALA A 144 7.70 8.59 17.62
CA ALA A 144 8.97 7.99 18.04
C ALA A 144 9.91 9.01 18.72
N ASN A 145 9.76 10.30 18.41
CA ASN A 145 10.51 11.39 19.03
C ASN A 145 9.80 12.04 20.23
N GLY A 146 8.62 11.55 20.62
CA GLY A 146 7.85 12.07 21.76
C GLY A 146 7.10 13.38 21.50
N ASN A 147 6.81 13.69 20.23
CA ASN A 147 6.02 14.86 19.82
C ASN A 147 4.58 14.51 19.47
#